data_AF-A0AAD6VN91-F1
#
_entry.id   AF-A0AAD6VN91-F1
#
_cell.length_a   1.000
_cell.length_b   1.000
_cell.length_c   1.000
_cell.angle_alpha   90.00
_cell.angle_beta   90.00
_cell.angle_gamma   90.00
#
_symmetry.space_group_name_H-M   'P 1'
#
loop_
_entity.id
_entity.type
_entity.pdbx_description
1 polymer ?
#
loop_
_entity_poly.entity_id
_entity_poly.type
_entity_poly.pdbx_seq_one_letter_code
_entity_poly.pdbx_strand_id
1 'polypeptide(L)'
;MLSTALSSSARRPIDIRVDKYWLFAYSESAVAIMNLNSTSVLVEFTPPPGGASNSHMALEHGYEVFVPDLGGDKIWRIGNVGGPGSGDFSIHGFIEHPKGTGPRHMVLRLSPMAITSPMRPRGGDDIKPSFPNGTYPIAATASTLAADRPANATFAAAEILLPPTSRAYPAPLLYVSNRNIGGTPDPRGHTIGIFEPAALRAVRQVYTGLVQIRGMALGVGGGGGGVPRRAGGGERRDGGLQAHGGRVGGCAECERGAEVDADDAFRFEGTVKIWCQIFRFSSVRAWCLSGRFEL
;
A
#
# COMPACT_ATOMS: atom_id res chain seq x y z
N MET A 1 2.42 -3.22 26.65
CA MET A 1 2.32 -1.90 26.00
C MET A 1 1.35 -1.92 24.82
N LEU A 2 1.64 -2.61 23.71
CA LEU A 2 0.73 -2.71 22.55
C LEU A 2 -0.69 -3.20 22.92
N SER A 3 -0.75 -4.28 23.73
CA SER A 3 -2.02 -4.82 24.25
C SER A 3 -2.81 -3.76 25.02
N THR A 4 -2.16 -2.99 25.90
CA THR A 4 -2.81 -1.98 26.75
C THR A 4 -3.36 -0.79 25.95
N ALA A 5 -2.58 -0.26 25.00
CA ALA A 5 -2.97 0.90 24.19
C ALA A 5 -4.12 0.57 23.21
N LEU A 6 -4.14 -0.66 22.67
CA LEU A 6 -5.22 -1.10 21.80
C LEU A 6 -6.41 -1.66 22.59
N SER A 7 -6.19 -2.30 23.74
CA SER A 7 -7.25 -2.85 24.60
C SER A 7 -8.13 -1.76 25.19
N SER A 8 -7.56 -0.59 25.53
CA SER A 8 -8.33 0.53 26.08
C SER A 8 -9.31 1.12 25.06
N SER A 9 -9.10 0.89 23.75
CA SER A 9 -9.98 1.38 22.69
C SER A 9 -11.04 0.37 22.25
N ALA A 10 -10.97 -0.90 22.69
CA ALA A 10 -11.77 -2.01 22.18
C ALA A 10 -11.66 -2.26 20.65
N ARG A 11 -10.72 -1.61 19.96
CA ARG A 11 -10.56 -1.69 18.51
C ARG A 11 -9.49 -2.71 18.15
N ARG A 12 -9.82 -3.64 17.26
CA ARG A 12 -8.83 -4.55 16.67
C ARG A 12 -8.07 -3.77 15.59
N PRO A 13 -6.72 -3.79 15.59
CA PRO A 13 -5.97 -3.18 14.51
C PRO A 13 -6.28 -3.89 13.19
N ILE A 14 -6.48 -3.11 12.13
CA ILE A 14 -6.68 -3.60 10.76
C ILE A 14 -5.34 -4.06 10.19
N ASP A 15 -4.27 -3.33 10.48
CA ASP A 15 -2.90 -3.68 10.10
C ASP A 15 -1.92 -3.05 11.10
N ILE A 16 -0.68 -3.53 11.05
CA ILE A 16 0.43 -3.06 11.86
C ILE A 16 1.64 -2.84 10.95
N ARG A 17 2.26 -1.67 11.06
CA ARG A 17 3.49 -1.33 10.37
C ARG A 17 4.58 -0.98 11.36
N VAL A 18 5.78 -1.46 11.11
CA VAL A 18 6.98 -1.05 11.84
C VAL A 18 7.88 -0.27 10.87
N ASP A 19 8.33 0.90 11.28
CA ASP A 19 9.31 1.70 10.54
C ASP A 19 10.37 2.24 11.50
N LYS A 20 11.62 1.81 11.31
CA LYS A 20 12.81 2.11 12.13
C LYS A 20 12.63 1.99 13.65
N TYR A 21 11.97 2.98 14.27
CA TYR A 21 11.77 3.13 15.71
C TYR A 21 10.29 3.19 16.11
N TRP A 22 9.39 3.26 15.14
CA TRP A 22 7.96 3.43 15.37
C TRP A 22 7.18 2.20 14.94
N LEU A 23 6.17 1.86 15.72
CA LEU A 23 5.13 0.92 15.37
C LEU A 23 3.83 1.71 15.22
N PHE A 24 3.19 1.56 14.07
CA PHE A 24 1.90 2.12 13.75
C PHE A 24 0.88 0.99 13.72
N ALA A 25 -0.14 1.07 14.58
CA ALA A 25 -1.27 0.16 14.55
C ALA A 25 -2.53 0.99 14.34
N TYR A 26 -3.24 0.78 13.23
CA TYR A 26 -4.42 1.57 12.91
C TYR A 26 -5.69 0.73 12.93
N SER A 27 -6.79 1.41 13.20
CA SER A 27 -8.16 0.89 13.24
C SER A 27 -9.06 1.81 12.44
N GLU A 28 -10.35 1.49 12.32
CA GLU A 28 -11.29 2.30 11.53
C GLU A 28 -11.26 3.80 11.92
N SER A 29 -11.11 4.12 13.20
CA SER A 29 -11.24 5.50 13.72
C SER A 29 -10.06 6.03 14.52
N ALA A 30 -8.91 5.34 14.52
CA ALA A 30 -7.70 5.83 15.18
C ALA A 30 -6.43 5.17 14.65
N VAL A 31 -5.29 5.83 14.89
CA VAL A 31 -3.96 5.23 14.81
C VAL A 31 -3.26 5.33 16.16
N ALA A 32 -2.72 4.20 16.61
CA ALA A 32 -1.80 4.15 17.73
C ALA A 32 -0.37 4.20 17.18
N ILE A 33 0.39 5.20 17.63
CA ILE A 33 1.78 5.43 17.26
C ILE A 33 2.62 5.12 18.49
N MET A 34 3.52 4.16 18.36
CA MET A 34 4.30 3.63 19.47
C MET A 34 5.78 3.74 19.17
N ASN A 35 6.52 4.44 20.03
CA ASN A 35 7.95 4.30 20.07
C ASN A 35 8.26 2.92 20.64
N LEU A 36 9.12 2.13 19.99
CA LEU A 36 9.50 0.81 20.47
C LEU A 36 10.17 0.83 21.86
N ASN A 37 10.65 1.99 22.32
CA ASN A 37 11.46 2.13 23.53
C ASN A 37 10.75 2.75 24.74
N SER A 38 9.62 3.47 24.61
CA SER A 38 9.09 4.19 25.79
C SER A 38 7.67 4.75 25.74
N THR A 39 7.20 5.28 24.61
CA THR A 39 5.96 6.07 24.56
C THR A 39 4.96 5.55 23.53
N SER A 40 3.67 5.69 23.83
CA SER A 40 2.59 5.43 22.89
C SER A 40 1.60 6.57 22.91
N VAL A 41 1.18 7.03 21.73
CA VAL A 41 0.13 8.03 21.56
C VAL A 41 -0.99 7.44 20.70
N LEU A 42 -2.23 7.66 21.13
CA LEU A 42 -3.42 7.32 20.37
C LEU A 42 -3.95 8.60 19.73
N VAL A 43 -4.03 8.61 18.41
CA VAL A 43 -4.60 9.71 17.63
C VAL A 43 -5.94 9.26 17.06
N GLU A 44 -7.02 9.89 17.51
CA GLU A 44 -8.38 9.59 17.05
C GLU A 44 -8.80 10.49 15.90
N PHE A 45 -9.51 9.92 14.93
CA PHE A 45 -10.00 10.65 13.76
C PHE A 45 -11.41 11.13 13.98
N THR A 46 -11.67 12.40 13.63
CA THR A 46 -13.02 12.95 13.65
C THR A 46 -13.85 12.32 12.53
N PRO A 47 -14.98 11.66 12.83
CA PRO A 47 -15.85 11.10 11.80
C PRO A 47 -16.40 12.18 10.86
N PRO A 48 -16.63 11.86 9.57
CA PRO A 48 -17.35 12.75 8.67
C PRO A 48 -18.83 12.89 9.09
N PRO A 49 -19.52 13.98 8.71
CA PRO A 49 -20.95 14.14 8.98
C PRO A 49 -21.76 12.98 8.40
N GLY A 50 -22.53 12.29 9.25
CA GLY A 50 -23.38 11.17 8.85
C GLY A 50 -22.63 9.89 8.47
N GLY A 51 -21.34 9.78 8.77
CA GLY A 51 -20.53 8.60 8.48
C GLY A 51 -19.59 8.23 9.62
N ALA A 52 -18.70 7.29 9.35
CA ALA A 52 -17.64 6.85 10.25
C ALA A 52 -16.28 7.05 9.58
N SER A 53 -15.25 7.34 10.36
CA SER A 53 -13.87 7.18 9.90
C SER A 53 -13.63 5.71 9.57
N ASN A 54 -12.86 5.44 8.52
CA ASN A 54 -12.42 4.10 8.14
C ASN A 54 -10.97 4.17 7.62
N SER A 55 -10.03 4.33 8.55
CA SER A 55 -8.61 4.43 8.24
C SER A 55 -8.03 3.09 7.80
N HIS A 56 -7.17 3.11 6.78
CA HIS A 56 -6.83 1.89 6.05
C HIS A 56 -5.32 1.70 5.80
N MET A 57 -4.48 2.66 6.19
CA MET A 57 -3.00 2.58 6.14
C MET A 57 -2.37 3.62 7.07
N ALA A 58 -1.17 3.37 7.59
CA ALA A 58 -0.28 4.40 8.12
C ALA A 58 1.04 4.39 7.34
N LEU A 59 1.47 5.57 6.87
CA LEU A 59 2.72 5.74 6.14
C LEU A 59 3.51 6.92 6.73
N GLU A 60 4.64 6.60 7.34
CA GLU A 60 5.59 7.59 7.86
C GLU A 60 6.40 8.21 6.72
N HIS A 61 6.62 9.52 6.78
CA HIS A 61 7.59 10.24 5.96
C HIS A 61 8.07 11.51 6.65
N GLY A 62 9.37 11.59 6.91
CA GLY A 62 9.96 12.73 7.62
C GLY A 62 9.45 12.78 9.05
N TYR A 63 8.74 13.86 9.41
CA TYR A 63 8.16 14.06 10.75
C TYR A 63 6.65 13.87 10.78
N GLU A 64 6.08 13.32 9.70
CA GLU A 64 4.65 13.13 9.55
C GLU A 64 4.30 11.65 9.34
N VAL A 65 3.09 11.30 9.75
CA VAL A 65 2.40 10.06 9.45
C VAL A 65 1.15 10.43 8.66
N PHE A 66 1.06 9.87 7.46
CA PHE A 66 -0.09 10.02 6.59
C PHE A 66 -1.03 8.83 6.82
N VAL A 67 -2.32 9.10 6.99
CA VAL A 67 -3.34 8.06 7.25
C VAL A 67 -4.53 8.25 6.31
N PRO A 68 -4.70 7.42 5.27
CA PRO A 68 -5.86 7.48 4.38
C PRO A 68 -7.10 7.00 5.13
N ASP A 69 -8.16 7.78 5.04
CA ASP A 69 -9.45 7.52 5.64
C ASP A 69 -10.49 7.31 4.54
N LEU A 70 -10.86 6.04 4.34
CA LEU A 70 -11.84 5.61 3.34
C LEU A 70 -13.20 6.26 3.62
N GLY A 71 -13.61 6.31 4.89
CA GLY A 71 -14.92 6.85 5.26
C GLY A 71 -14.96 8.38 5.20
N GLY A 72 -13.84 9.02 5.52
CA GLY A 72 -13.71 10.48 5.55
C GLY A 72 -13.34 11.15 4.22
N ASP A 73 -13.07 10.38 3.15
CA ASP A 73 -12.60 10.89 1.85
C ASP A 73 -11.41 11.87 1.99
N LYS A 74 -10.41 11.50 2.80
CA LYS A 74 -9.22 12.34 3.04
C LYS A 74 -8.02 11.53 3.47
N ILE A 75 -6.86 12.18 3.48
CA ILE A 75 -5.65 11.64 4.11
C ILE A 75 -5.33 12.55 5.29
N TRP A 76 -5.40 12.00 6.51
CA TRP A 76 -4.99 12.71 7.71
C TRP A 76 -3.48 12.92 7.72
N ARG A 77 -3.06 14.11 8.17
CA ARG A 77 -1.66 14.46 8.41
C ARG A 77 -1.45 14.56 9.91
N ILE A 78 -0.62 13.66 10.43
CA ILE A 78 -0.30 13.55 11.84
C ILE A 78 1.18 13.87 11.97
N GLY A 79 1.52 14.82 12.82
CA GLY A 79 2.86 15.37 12.89
C GLY A 79 3.41 15.23 14.28
N ASN A 80 4.72 15.03 14.36
CA ASN A 80 5.43 15.01 15.62
C ASN A 80 5.63 16.44 16.14
N VAL A 81 4.63 16.97 16.85
CA VAL A 81 4.55 18.38 17.28
C VAL A 81 5.59 18.76 18.34
N GLY A 82 6.10 17.79 19.12
CA GLY A 82 7.19 18.00 20.07
C GLY A 82 8.59 17.94 19.44
N GLY A 83 8.68 17.74 18.12
CA GLY A 83 9.94 17.60 17.40
C GLY A 83 10.49 16.17 17.40
N PRO A 84 11.63 15.95 16.73
CA PRO A 84 12.16 14.61 16.47
C PRO A 84 12.33 13.78 17.75
N GLY A 85 11.71 12.60 17.80
CA GLY A 85 11.85 11.67 18.92
C GLY A 85 10.98 11.97 20.15
N SER A 86 10.25 13.09 20.21
CA SER A 86 9.39 13.40 21.38
C SER A 86 8.28 12.36 21.58
N GLY A 87 7.72 11.84 20.48
CA GLY A 87 6.55 10.96 20.51
C GLY A 87 5.24 11.71 20.66
N ASP A 88 5.26 13.04 20.65
CA ASP A 88 4.07 13.88 20.71
C ASP A 88 3.48 14.02 19.32
N PHE A 89 2.63 13.08 18.93
CA PHE A 89 1.92 13.13 17.65
C PHE A 89 0.51 13.69 17.79
N SER A 90 0.12 14.58 16.90
CA SER A 90 -1.25 15.08 16.80
C SER A 90 -1.64 15.38 15.34
N ILE A 91 -2.96 15.41 15.08
CA ILE A 91 -3.49 15.84 13.79
C ILE A 91 -3.21 17.32 13.63
N HIS A 92 -2.59 17.70 12.52
CA HIS A 92 -2.31 19.10 12.20
C HIS A 92 -2.79 19.50 10.79
N GLY A 93 -3.39 18.58 10.05
CA GLY A 93 -3.99 18.87 8.76
C GLY A 93 -4.55 17.63 8.08
N PHE A 94 -5.03 17.82 6.85
CA PHE A 94 -5.45 16.73 5.97
C PHE A 94 -5.31 17.12 4.50
N ILE A 95 -5.29 16.12 3.63
CA ILE A 95 -5.42 16.26 2.18
C ILE A 95 -6.84 15.83 1.83
N GLU A 96 -7.63 16.76 1.31
CA GLU A 96 -9.01 16.48 0.91
C GLU A 96 -9.04 15.68 -0.39
N HIS A 97 -9.90 14.65 -0.44
CA HIS A 97 -10.23 13.94 -1.66
C HIS A 97 -11.68 14.21 -2.07
N PRO A 98 -12.03 14.07 -3.36
CA PRO A 98 -13.41 14.13 -3.78
C PRO A 98 -14.26 13.10 -3.03
N LYS A 99 -15.50 13.47 -2.73
CA LYS A 99 -16.45 12.60 -2.03
C LYS A 99 -16.66 11.29 -2.79
N GLY A 100 -16.67 10.18 -2.05
CA GLY A 100 -16.86 8.82 -2.56
C GLY A 100 -15.62 8.18 -3.18
N THR A 101 -14.44 8.80 -3.08
CA THR A 101 -13.20 8.20 -3.60
C THR A 101 -12.59 7.17 -2.66
N GLY A 102 -12.82 7.33 -1.35
CA GLY A 102 -12.44 6.38 -0.30
C GLY A 102 -10.97 5.94 -0.36
N PRO A 103 -9.99 6.83 -0.09
CA PRO A 103 -8.58 6.50 -0.18
C PRO A 103 -8.21 5.39 0.82
N ARG A 104 -7.45 4.38 0.38
CA ARG A 104 -7.15 3.16 1.17
C ARG A 104 -5.67 3.02 1.48
N HIS A 105 -4.89 2.74 0.44
CA HIS A 105 -3.45 2.56 0.52
C HIS A 105 -2.78 3.63 -0.34
N MET A 106 -1.53 3.95 -0.03
CA MET A 106 -0.74 4.95 -0.73
C MET A 106 0.73 4.55 -0.75
N VAL A 107 1.45 5.10 -1.72
CA VAL A 107 2.90 4.99 -1.83
C VAL A 107 3.49 6.38 -1.99
N LEU A 108 4.70 6.55 -1.47
CA LEU A 108 5.46 7.79 -1.63
C LEU A 108 6.62 7.56 -2.59
N ARG A 109 6.73 8.42 -3.59
CA ARG A 109 7.89 8.49 -4.47
C ARG A 109 8.86 9.56 -3.98
N LEU A 110 10.02 9.16 -3.48
CA LEU A 110 11.08 10.06 -3.01
C LEU A 110 11.87 10.67 -4.19
N SER A 111 11.27 11.58 -4.94
CA SER A 111 11.91 12.52 -5.89
C SER A 111 10.83 13.38 -6.55
N PRO A 112 10.99 14.73 -6.56
CA PRO A 112 10.15 15.58 -5.71
C PRO A 112 8.69 15.08 -5.69
N MET A 113 8.26 14.67 -4.50
CA MET A 113 7.10 13.83 -4.16
C MET A 113 5.95 13.76 -5.16
N ALA A 114 5.62 12.53 -5.53
CA ALA A 114 4.25 12.12 -5.81
C ALA A 114 3.78 11.20 -4.67
N ILE A 115 2.84 11.70 -3.84
CA ILE A 115 1.74 10.86 -3.36
C ILE A 115 0.97 10.52 -4.64
N THR A 116 0.47 9.30 -4.84
CA THR A 116 -0.25 8.96 -6.10
C THR A 116 -1.64 9.63 -6.19
N SER A 117 -1.60 10.95 -6.36
CA SER A 117 -2.31 11.81 -7.30
C SER A 117 -1.20 12.69 -7.92
N PRO A 118 -0.82 12.51 -9.20
CA PRO A 118 0.51 12.82 -9.72
C PRO A 118 0.66 14.31 -10.07
N MET A 119 1.76 14.90 -9.64
CA MET A 119 2.19 16.24 -10.02
C MET A 119 3.38 16.18 -11.00
N ARG A 120 3.40 17.12 -11.94
CA ARG A 120 4.53 17.40 -12.86
C ARG A 120 5.71 18.01 -12.09
N PRO A 121 6.97 17.68 -12.43
CA PRO A 121 8.11 18.48 -11.99
C PRO A 121 8.34 19.64 -12.95
N ARG A 122 8.32 20.87 -12.44
CA ARG A 122 9.09 21.99 -13.01
C ARG A 122 9.80 22.66 -11.85
N GLY A 123 11.12 22.84 -12.00
CA GLY A 123 12.06 23.11 -10.93
C GLY A 123 11.60 24.12 -9.89
N GLY A 124 11.79 23.74 -8.63
CA GLY A 124 11.45 24.48 -7.43
C GLY A 124 11.48 23.50 -6.27
N ASP A 125 12.18 23.84 -5.21
CA ASP A 125 12.39 23.02 -4.02
C ASP A 125 11.09 22.41 -3.47
N ASP A 126 11.22 21.20 -2.92
CA ASP A 126 10.24 20.45 -2.12
C ASP A 126 8.88 21.13 -1.98
N ILE A 127 7.92 20.73 -2.83
CA ILE A 127 6.49 20.99 -2.60
C ILE A 127 6.08 20.12 -1.42
N LYS A 128 6.54 20.49 -0.23
CA LYS A 128 6.02 20.08 1.06
C LYS A 128 5.18 21.26 1.53
N PRO A 129 3.88 21.13 1.79
CA PRO A 129 3.15 22.06 2.60
C PRO A 129 3.91 22.12 3.89
N SER A 130 4.41 23.32 4.20
CA SER A 130 5.13 23.58 5.43
C SER A 130 4.33 22.99 6.58
N PHE A 131 4.95 22.08 7.31
CA PHE A 131 4.46 21.72 8.63
C PHE A 131 4.29 23.03 9.44
N PRO A 132 3.17 23.23 10.17
CA PRO A 132 2.05 22.29 10.34
C PRO A 132 0.92 22.42 9.30
N ASN A 133 0.61 23.59 8.75
CA ASN A 133 -0.76 23.82 8.23
C ASN A 133 -0.96 23.74 6.71
N GLY A 134 0.01 23.31 5.91
CA GLY A 134 -0.23 23.34 4.47
C GLY A 134 -1.21 22.26 3.97
N THR A 135 -1.67 22.38 2.73
CA THR A 135 -2.53 21.41 2.06
C THR A 135 -1.92 21.05 0.70
N TYR A 136 -2.34 19.92 0.13
CA TYR A 136 -1.98 19.55 -1.24
C TYR A 136 -3.23 19.52 -2.10
N PRO A 137 -3.25 20.21 -3.26
CA PRO A 137 -4.22 19.86 -4.29
C PRO A 137 -3.88 18.49 -4.87
N ILE A 138 -4.91 17.71 -5.16
CA ILE A 138 -4.82 16.50 -6.00
C ILE A 138 -4.40 16.95 -7.39
N ALA A 139 -3.19 16.56 -7.80
CA ALA A 139 -2.58 17.06 -9.02
C ALA A 139 -3.06 16.32 -10.29
N ALA A 140 -3.45 15.04 -10.18
CA ALA A 140 -4.20 14.34 -11.21
C ALA A 140 -4.86 13.05 -10.69
N THR A 141 -5.67 12.41 -11.53
CA THR A 141 -6.27 11.10 -11.23
C THR A 141 -6.22 10.23 -12.48
N ALA A 142 -6.20 8.91 -12.29
CA ALA A 142 -6.28 7.95 -13.36
C ALA A 142 -7.17 6.78 -12.94
N SER A 143 -7.95 6.25 -13.88
CA SER A 143 -8.73 5.04 -13.64
C SER A 143 -7.81 3.82 -13.58
N THR A 144 -8.01 2.98 -12.56
CA THR A 144 -7.29 1.71 -12.42
C THR A 144 -8.00 0.54 -13.12
N LEU A 145 -9.16 0.82 -13.71
CA LEU A 145 -10.09 -0.16 -14.25
C LEU A 145 -9.64 -0.61 -15.65
N ALA A 146 -9.74 -1.92 -15.89
CA ALA A 146 -9.50 -2.47 -17.23
C ALA A 146 -10.54 -1.92 -18.22
N ALA A 147 -10.08 -1.47 -19.39
CA ALA A 147 -10.98 -0.94 -20.43
C ALA A 147 -11.92 -2.01 -20.99
N ASP A 148 -11.50 -3.27 -20.95
CA ASP A 148 -12.21 -4.45 -21.48
C ASP A 148 -12.94 -5.25 -20.38
N ARG A 149 -13.17 -4.65 -19.21
CA ARG A 149 -13.92 -5.30 -18.13
C ARG A 149 -15.40 -5.51 -18.54
N PRO A 150 -16.07 -6.56 -18.05
CA PRO A 150 -17.50 -6.74 -18.26
C PRO A 150 -18.30 -5.52 -17.78
N ALA A 151 -19.32 -5.12 -18.53
CA ALA A 151 -20.10 -3.90 -18.24
C ALA A 151 -20.70 -3.86 -16.83
N ASN A 152 -21.03 -5.03 -16.27
CA ASN A 152 -21.64 -5.17 -14.94
C ASN A 152 -20.63 -5.53 -13.84
N ALA A 153 -19.33 -5.56 -14.16
CA ALA A 153 -18.30 -5.85 -13.17
C ALA A 153 -17.88 -4.58 -12.41
N THR A 154 -18.17 -4.56 -11.11
CA THR A 154 -17.76 -3.48 -10.22
C THR A 154 -16.40 -3.80 -9.61
N PHE A 155 -15.42 -2.93 -9.83
CA PHE A 155 -14.08 -3.12 -9.26
C PHE A 155 -13.73 -2.02 -8.27
N ALA A 156 -12.93 -2.38 -7.26
CA ALA A 156 -12.32 -1.45 -6.31
C ALA A 156 -10.82 -1.74 -6.21
N ALA A 157 -10.02 -0.67 -6.18
CA ALA A 157 -8.59 -0.78 -5.90
C ALA A 157 -8.35 -1.36 -4.50
N ALA A 158 -7.31 -2.18 -4.35
CA ALA A 158 -6.95 -2.82 -3.08
C ALA A 158 -5.55 -2.42 -2.63
N GLU A 159 -4.52 -2.95 -3.27
CA GLU A 159 -3.11 -2.70 -2.96
C GLU A 159 -2.45 -1.83 -4.02
N ILE A 160 -1.50 -0.98 -3.61
CA ILE A 160 -0.68 -0.17 -4.50
C ILE A 160 0.80 -0.33 -4.15
N LEU A 161 1.63 -0.63 -5.15
CA LEU A 161 3.06 -0.86 -4.98
C LEU A 161 3.86 0.00 -5.95
N LEU A 162 4.91 0.63 -5.46
CA LEU A 162 5.90 1.33 -6.26
C LEU A 162 7.30 0.81 -5.86
N PRO A 163 8.01 0.08 -6.73
CA PRO A 163 9.37 -0.32 -6.44
C PRO A 163 10.28 0.90 -6.28
N PRO A 164 11.33 0.81 -5.43
CA PRO A 164 12.35 1.83 -5.40
C PRO A 164 13.06 1.91 -6.75
N THR A 165 13.54 3.11 -7.09
CA THR A 165 14.41 3.28 -8.25
C THR A 165 15.74 2.57 -7.99
N SER A 166 16.25 1.87 -8.99
CA SER A 166 17.53 1.16 -8.92
C SER A 166 18.25 1.22 -10.26
N ARG A 167 19.51 0.78 -10.31
CA ARG A 167 20.25 0.69 -11.58
C ARG A 167 19.56 -0.24 -12.59
N ALA A 168 18.94 -1.32 -12.12
CA ALA A 168 18.20 -2.26 -12.97
C ALA A 168 16.82 -1.72 -13.40
N TYR A 169 16.22 -0.87 -12.56
CA TYR A 169 14.91 -0.27 -12.80
C TYR A 169 14.96 1.25 -12.56
N PRO A 170 15.56 2.01 -13.49
CA PRO A 170 15.72 3.45 -13.34
C PRO A 170 14.38 4.21 -13.47
N ALA A 171 13.38 3.59 -14.07
CA ALA A 171 12.03 4.11 -14.20
C ALA A 171 11.03 3.07 -13.63
N PRO A 172 10.85 3.00 -12.30
CA PRO A 172 9.94 2.04 -11.71
C PRO A 172 8.49 2.29 -12.18
N LEU A 173 7.75 1.21 -12.39
CA LEU A 173 6.32 1.26 -12.71
C LEU A 173 5.49 1.17 -11.43
N LEU A 174 4.32 1.80 -11.44
CA LEU A 174 3.35 1.71 -10.36
C LEU A 174 2.40 0.52 -10.62
N TYR A 175 2.15 -0.30 -9.61
CA TYR A 175 1.27 -1.46 -9.69
C TYR A 175 0.08 -1.26 -8.77
N VAL A 176 -1.14 -1.49 -9.28
CA VAL A 176 -2.38 -1.37 -8.49
C VAL A 176 -3.23 -2.61 -8.69
N SER A 177 -3.57 -3.30 -7.61
CA SER A 177 -4.52 -4.41 -7.69
C SER A 177 -5.96 -3.90 -7.64
N ASN A 178 -6.82 -4.51 -8.44
CA ASN A 178 -8.25 -4.22 -8.51
C ASN A 178 -9.04 -5.49 -8.26
N ARG A 179 -9.89 -5.44 -7.24
CA ARG A 179 -10.80 -6.51 -6.88
C ARG A 179 -12.16 -6.28 -7.50
N ASN A 180 -12.74 -7.32 -8.08
CA ASN A 180 -14.16 -7.32 -8.40
C ASN A 180 -14.96 -7.47 -7.10
N ILE A 181 -15.70 -6.43 -6.73
CA ILE A 181 -16.60 -6.38 -5.57
C ILE A 181 -18.08 -6.52 -5.96
N GLY A 182 -18.38 -6.55 -7.26
CA GLY A 182 -19.74 -6.67 -7.77
C GLY A 182 -20.28 -8.09 -7.71
N GLY A 183 -21.59 -8.22 -7.96
CA GLY A 183 -22.27 -9.51 -8.03
C GLY A 183 -21.94 -10.34 -9.28
N THR A 184 -21.30 -9.75 -10.29
CA THR A 184 -20.89 -10.41 -11.53
C THR A 184 -19.37 -10.57 -11.58
N PRO A 185 -18.83 -11.74 -11.24
CA PRO A 185 -17.39 -12.02 -11.37
C PRO A 185 -16.94 -11.95 -12.83
N ASP A 186 -15.71 -11.48 -13.06
CA ASP A 186 -15.05 -11.66 -14.35
C ASP A 186 -14.38 -13.06 -14.33
N PRO A 187 -14.67 -13.95 -15.29
CA PRO A 187 -14.08 -15.30 -15.31
C PRO A 187 -12.55 -15.29 -15.46
N ARG A 188 -11.96 -14.18 -15.95
CA ARG A 188 -10.51 -13.99 -16.03
C ARG A 188 -9.89 -13.62 -14.67
N GLY A 189 -10.72 -13.34 -13.66
CA GLY A 189 -10.29 -12.98 -12.31
C GLY A 189 -10.09 -11.48 -12.11
N HIS A 190 -9.40 -11.14 -11.03
CA HIS A 190 -9.05 -9.78 -10.66
C HIS A 190 -7.94 -9.23 -11.56
N THR A 191 -7.65 -7.93 -11.46
CA THR A 191 -6.61 -7.33 -12.31
C THR A 191 -5.51 -6.63 -11.52
N ILE A 192 -4.33 -6.55 -12.12
CA ILE A 192 -3.25 -5.64 -11.73
C ILE A 192 -3.08 -4.64 -12.87
N GLY A 193 -3.33 -3.37 -12.57
CA GLY A 193 -3.00 -2.26 -13.46
C GLY A 193 -1.56 -1.84 -13.26
N ILE A 194 -0.85 -1.56 -14.35
CA ILE A 194 0.55 -1.16 -14.38
C ILE A 194 0.59 0.23 -15.02
N PHE A 195 1.18 1.20 -14.32
CA PHE A 195 1.19 2.60 -14.72
C PHE A 195 2.59 3.16 -14.76
N GLU A 196 2.83 4.08 -15.68
CA GLU A 196 3.97 4.97 -15.61
C GLU A 196 3.69 6.05 -14.55
N PRO A 197 4.48 6.15 -13.46
CA PRO A 197 4.11 7.01 -12.33
C PRO A 197 4.06 8.51 -12.66
N ALA A 198 4.95 8.99 -13.54
CA ALA A 198 5.07 10.41 -13.85
C ALA A 198 3.85 10.96 -14.62
N ALA A 199 3.30 10.16 -15.54
CA ALA A 199 2.13 10.53 -16.32
C ALA A 199 0.81 9.93 -15.80
N LEU A 200 0.88 9.01 -14.82
CA LEU A 200 -0.18 8.04 -14.48
C LEU A 200 -0.86 7.43 -15.70
N ARG A 201 -0.09 7.20 -16.74
CA ARG A 201 -0.57 6.53 -17.95
C ARG A 201 -0.58 5.03 -17.71
N ALA A 202 -1.73 4.40 -17.94
CA ALA A 202 -1.84 2.94 -17.95
C ALA A 202 -0.91 2.38 -19.04
N VAL A 203 0.04 1.55 -18.64
CA VAL A 203 0.96 0.83 -19.53
C VAL A 203 0.36 -0.52 -19.90
N ARG A 204 -0.21 -1.22 -18.91
CA ARG A 204 -0.77 -2.55 -19.10
C ARG A 204 -1.79 -2.87 -18.00
N GLN A 205 -2.74 -3.73 -18.32
CA GLN A 205 -3.57 -4.42 -17.35
C GLN A 205 -3.33 -5.93 -17.46
N VAL A 206 -3.22 -6.63 -16.33
CA VAL A 206 -3.04 -8.08 -16.28
C VAL A 206 -4.17 -8.68 -15.47
N TYR A 207 -4.91 -9.61 -16.06
CA TYR A 207 -5.85 -10.46 -15.33
C TYR A 207 -5.08 -11.53 -14.57
N THR A 208 -5.37 -11.67 -13.28
CA THR A 208 -4.61 -12.56 -12.38
C THR A 208 -5.13 -13.99 -12.40
N GLY A 209 -6.37 -14.25 -12.83
CA GLY A 209 -7.00 -15.56 -12.61
C GLY A 209 -7.31 -15.86 -11.13
N LEU A 210 -7.15 -14.86 -10.25
CA LEU A 210 -7.45 -14.95 -8.82
C LEU A 210 -8.71 -14.16 -8.48
N VAL A 211 -9.32 -14.50 -7.35
CA VAL A 211 -10.45 -13.79 -6.75
C VAL A 211 -10.06 -13.29 -5.36
N GLN A 212 -10.67 -12.20 -4.92
CA GLN A 212 -10.41 -11.51 -3.64
C GLN A 212 -8.94 -11.12 -3.37
N ILE A 213 -8.15 -10.76 -4.39
CA ILE A 213 -6.82 -10.16 -4.16
C ILE A 213 -6.94 -8.90 -3.30
N ARG A 214 -6.27 -8.88 -2.15
CA ARG A 214 -6.33 -7.78 -1.16
C ARG A 214 -4.97 -7.21 -0.82
N GLY A 215 -3.92 -8.02 -0.92
CA GLY A 215 -2.54 -7.59 -0.76
C GLY A 215 -1.71 -8.00 -1.97
N MET A 216 -0.63 -7.27 -2.17
CA MET A 216 0.44 -7.61 -3.08
C MET A 216 1.78 -7.32 -2.42
N ALA A 217 2.83 -8.03 -2.81
CA ALA A 217 4.20 -7.73 -2.42
C ALA A 217 5.14 -7.85 -3.61
N LEU A 218 6.18 -7.01 -3.62
CA LEU A 218 7.30 -7.16 -4.54
C LEU A 218 8.29 -8.17 -3.96
N GLY A 219 8.60 -9.22 -4.72
CA GLY A 219 9.66 -10.15 -4.40
C GLY A 219 11.02 -9.58 -4.77
N VAL A 220 11.98 -9.64 -3.86
CA VAL A 220 13.39 -9.38 -4.19
C VAL A 220 13.97 -10.64 -4.82
N GLY A 221 14.36 -10.56 -6.10
CA GLY A 221 15.02 -11.67 -6.79
C GLY A 221 16.39 -11.95 -6.15
N GLY A 222 16.59 -13.17 -5.67
CA GLY A 222 17.79 -13.61 -4.95
C GLY A 222 19.05 -13.74 -5.81
N GLY A 223 19.52 -12.65 -6.39
CA GLY A 223 20.84 -12.54 -7.01
C GLY A 223 21.84 -11.88 -6.05
N GLY A 224 22.40 -12.65 -5.11
CA GLY A 224 23.75 -12.47 -4.57
C GLY A 224 24.23 -11.12 -4.00
N GLY A 225 23.36 -10.15 -3.72
CA GLY A 225 23.70 -8.90 -3.01
C GLY A 225 22.52 -8.47 -2.15
N GLY A 226 22.63 -8.64 -0.84
CA GLY A 226 21.52 -8.90 0.08
C GLY A 226 20.35 -7.91 0.08
N VAL A 227 19.13 -8.44 -0.12
CA VAL A 227 17.85 -7.94 0.42
C VAL A 227 16.79 -9.09 0.37
N PRO A 228 15.60 -9.00 1.01
CA PRO A 228 15.16 -9.94 2.03
C PRO A 228 14.11 -10.97 1.56
N ARG A 229 13.96 -12.03 2.36
CA ARG A 229 13.02 -13.15 2.19
C ARG A 229 11.62 -12.84 2.73
N ARG A 230 10.62 -13.43 2.06
CA ARG A 230 9.25 -13.82 2.49
C ARG A 230 8.35 -12.81 3.23
N ALA A 231 7.14 -12.61 2.69
CA ALA A 231 5.86 -12.54 3.41
C ALA A 231 4.78 -12.98 2.39
N GLY A 232 4.06 -14.08 2.55
CA GLY A 232 2.89 -14.27 3.43
C GLY A 232 1.76 -14.85 2.54
N GLY A 233 1.35 -16.10 2.78
CA GLY A 233 0.42 -16.85 1.92
C GLY A 233 -1.06 -16.61 2.24
N GLY A 234 -1.92 -17.06 1.33
CA GLY A 234 -3.35 -17.20 1.60
C GLY A 234 -4.15 -17.68 0.39
N GLU A 235 -4.69 -18.90 0.46
CA GLU A 235 -6.14 -19.06 0.52
C GLU A 235 -7.01 -18.82 -0.75
N ARG A 236 -6.86 -19.49 -1.92
CA ARG A 236 -8.02 -19.68 -2.85
C ARG A 236 -9.21 -20.25 -2.04
N ARG A 237 -10.32 -20.61 -2.69
CA ARG A 237 -11.09 -21.74 -2.13
C ARG A 237 -10.17 -22.98 -1.85
N ASP A 238 -8.92 -22.96 -2.38
CA ASP A 238 -7.78 -23.89 -2.24
C ASP A 238 -6.35 -23.25 -2.13
N GLY A 239 -6.10 -22.13 -1.43
CA GLY A 239 -4.70 -21.77 -1.05
C GLY A 239 -3.77 -21.01 -1.99
N GLY A 240 -4.10 -20.85 -3.26
CA GLY A 240 -3.12 -20.43 -4.27
C GLY A 240 -2.47 -19.05 -4.10
N LEU A 241 -1.12 -19.04 -4.15
CA LEU A 241 -0.26 -17.88 -4.36
C LEU A 241 0.13 -17.83 -5.85
N GLN A 242 0.03 -16.67 -6.49
CA GLN A 242 0.44 -16.52 -7.89
C GLN A 242 1.58 -15.50 -8.01
N ALA A 243 2.63 -15.92 -8.72
CA ALA A 243 3.76 -15.07 -9.08
C ALA A 243 3.64 -14.65 -10.54
N HIS A 244 3.66 -13.35 -10.80
CA HIS A 244 3.81 -12.82 -12.16
C HIS A 244 5.25 -12.36 -12.35
N GLY A 245 5.92 -12.86 -13.39
CA GLY A 245 7.22 -12.36 -13.84
C GLY A 245 7.05 -11.39 -15.02
N GLY A 246 7.66 -10.21 -14.94
CA GLY A 246 7.74 -9.28 -16.08
C GLY A 246 9.19 -9.09 -16.54
N ARG A 247 9.45 -9.21 -17.85
CA ARG A 247 10.64 -8.61 -18.48
C ARG A 247 10.31 -7.18 -18.86
N VAL A 248 11.18 -6.23 -18.49
CA VAL A 248 11.14 -4.86 -19.03
C VAL A 248 12.07 -4.82 -20.23
N GLY A 249 11.52 -5.19 -21.38
CA GLY A 249 12.16 -5.24 -22.69
C GLY A 249 11.19 -5.95 -23.62
N GLY A 250 10.60 -5.21 -24.56
CA GLY A 250 9.38 -5.61 -25.28
C GLY A 250 9.41 -7.02 -25.87
N CYS A 251 8.34 -7.79 -25.63
CA CYS A 251 7.65 -8.64 -26.60
C CYS A 251 6.50 -9.42 -25.91
N ALA A 252 5.54 -9.81 -26.75
CA ALA A 252 4.28 -10.43 -26.40
C ALA A 252 4.46 -11.89 -25.95
N GLU A 253 4.15 -12.18 -24.68
CA GLU A 253 3.49 -13.40 -24.17
C GLU A 253 3.72 -13.45 -22.66
N CYS A 254 2.65 -13.25 -21.89
CA CYS A 254 2.61 -13.76 -20.53
C CYS A 254 2.08 -15.19 -20.66
N GLU A 255 2.97 -16.16 -20.75
CA GLU A 255 2.57 -17.57 -20.73
C GLU A 255 1.81 -17.88 -19.44
N ARG A 256 0.76 -18.68 -19.59
CA ARG A 256 -0.04 -19.22 -18.50
C ARG A 256 0.87 -20.07 -17.61
N GLY A 257 1.34 -19.51 -16.51
CA GLY A 257 2.12 -20.23 -15.51
C GLY A 257 1.28 -21.33 -14.85
N ALA A 258 1.74 -22.57 -15.02
CA ALA A 258 1.31 -23.74 -14.26
C ALA A 258 1.52 -23.54 -12.76
N GLU A 259 0.80 -24.33 -11.96
CA GLU A 259 1.04 -24.54 -10.54
C GLU A 259 2.52 -24.93 -10.36
N VAL A 260 3.31 -24.05 -9.77
CA VAL A 260 4.74 -24.32 -9.53
C VAL A 260 4.82 -24.94 -8.16
N ASP A 261 5.17 -26.23 -8.15
CA ASP A 261 5.53 -26.96 -6.95
C ASP A 261 6.66 -26.23 -6.21
N ALA A 262 6.65 -26.27 -4.87
CA ALA A 262 7.43 -25.37 -4.03
C ALA A 262 8.96 -25.50 -4.15
N ASP A 263 9.46 -26.47 -4.91
CA ASP A 263 10.86 -26.85 -4.96
C ASP A 263 11.58 -26.62 -6.31
N ASP A 264 10.90 -26.25 -7.40
CA ASP A 264 11.55 -26.03 -8.70
C ASP A 264 11.64 -24.55 -9.10
N ALA A 265 12.68 -23.89 -8.59
CA ALA A 265 13.03 -22.52 -8.97
C ALA A 265 13.92 -22.48 -10.23
N PHE A 266 13.30 -22.26 -11.40
CA PHE A 266 14.05 -21.83 -12.58
C PHE A 266 14.75 -20.48 -12.30
N ARG A 267 16.07 -20.46 -12.55
CA ARG A 267 16.92 -19.27 -12.49
C ARG A 267 16.58 -18.33 -13.65
N PHE A 268 16.08 -17.15 -13.34
CA PHE A 268 16.00 -16.04 -14.29
C PHE A 268 16.52 -14.77 -13.62
N GLU A 269 17.59 -14.20 -14.18
CA GLU A 269 18.12 -12.90 -13.77
C GLU A 269 17.20 -11.77 -14.26
N GLY A 270 16.85 -10.83 -13.38
CA GLY A 270 16.19 -9.57 -13.77
C GLY A 270 14.65 -9.56 -13.86
N THR A 271 13.93 -10.34 -13.05
CA THR A 271 12.45 -10.29 -13.00
C THR A 271 11.92 -9.67 -11.69
N VAL A 272 11.02 -8.69 -11.80
CA VAL A 272 10.15 -8.31 -10.68
C VAL A 272 9.08 -9.38 -10.54
N LYS A 273 9.08 -10.08 -9.41
CA LYS A 273 8.03 -11.04 -9.06
C LYS A 273 6.99 -10.34 -8.19
N ILE A 274 5.75 -10.29 -8.64
CA ILE A 274 4.64 -9.78 -7.82
C ILE A 274 3.93 -10.98 -7.22
N TRP A 275 3.78 -10.95 -5.90
CA TRP A 275 3.06 -11.93 -5.12
C TRP A 275 1.71 -11.35 -4.71
N CYS A 276 0.62 -12.08 -4.87
CA CYS A 276 -0.72 -11.65 -4.42
C CYS A 276 -1.15 -12.45 -3.19
N GLN A 277 -1.71 -11.78 -2.18
CA GLN A 277 -2.23 -12.41 -0.96
C GLN A 277 -3.74 -12.19 -0.81
N ILE A 278 -4.44 -13.24 -0.37
CA ILE A 278 -5.85 -13.22 0.00
C ILE A 278 -5.94 -13.27 1.54
N PHE A 279 -6.61 -12.30 2.15
CA PHE A 279 -6.85 -12.27 3.60
C PHE A 279 -8.27 -12.74 3.95
N ARG A 280 -8.39 -13.75 4.82
CA ARG A 280 -9.60 -14.04 5.60
C ARG A 280 -9.37 -13.67 7.06
N PHE A 281 -10.13 -12.71 7.58
CA PHE A 281 -10.08 -12.33 8.99
C PHE A 281 -10.95 -13.29 9.82
N SER A 282 -10.40 -14.44 10.24
CA SER A 282 -11.01 -15.26 11.30
C SER A 282 -10.14 -15.38 12.56
N SER A 283 -8.87 -14.98 12.51
CA SER A 283 -8.05 -14.73 13.70
C SER A 283 -6.78 -13.95 13.30
N VAL A 284 -6.44 -12.88 14.02
CA VAL A 284 -5.19 -12.13 13.80
C VAL A 284 -4.07 -12.86 14.53
N ARG A 285 -3.21 -13.57 13.80
CA ARG A 285 -1.86 -13.92 14.29
C ARG A 285 -0.88 -12.94 13.67
N ALA A 286 -0.37 -12.02 14.49
CA ALA A 286 0.69 -11.13 14.08
C ALA A 286 1.97 -11.94 13.85
N TRP A 287 2.49 -11.96 12.63
CA TRP A 287 3.80 -12.50 12.32
C TRP A 287 4.81 -11.38 12.49
N CYS A 288 5.50 -11.34 13.64
CA CYS A 288 6.61 -10.44 13.87
C CYS A 288 7.85 -11.05 13.20
N LEU A 289 8.38 -10.42 12.15
CA LEU A 289 9.68 -10.76 11.57
C LEU A 289 10.76 -10.28 12.55
N SER A 290 11.30 -11.18 13.37
CA SER A 290 12.46 -10.90 14.20
C SER A 290 13.73 -10.89 13.34
N GLY A 291 14.19 -9.70 12.94
CA GLY A 291 15.57 -9.48 12.51
C GLY A 291 16.41 -9.10 13.73
N ARG A 292 17.45 -9.87 14.06
CA ARG A 292 18.50 -9.40 14.97
C ARG A 292 19.31 -8.33 14.24
N PHE A 293 19.37 -7.14 14.81
CA PHE A 293 20.40 -6.16 14.50
C PHE A 293 21.55 -6.39 15.48
N GLU A 294 22.70 -6.80 14.99
CA GLU A 294 23.96 -6.63 15.73
C GLU A 294 24.45 -5.20 15.44
N LEU A 295 24.77 -4.47 16.52
CA LEU A 295 25.30 -3.10 16.49
C LEU A 295 26.73 -3.06 15.97
#